data_AF-A0A4Q4C7K4-F1
#
_entry.id   AF-A0A4Q4C7K4-F1
#
_cell.length_a   1.000
_cell.length_b   1.000
_cell.length_c   1.000
_cell.angle_alpha   90.00
_cell.angle_beta   90.00
_cell.angle_gamma   90.00
#
_symmetry.space_group_name_H-M   'P 1'
#
loop_
_entity.id
_entity.type
_entity.pdbx_description
1 polymer ?
#
loop_
_entity_poly.entity_id
_entity_poly.type
_entity_poly.pdbx_seq_one_letter_code
_entity_poly.pdbx_strand_id
1 'polypeptide(L)'
;MGAMKGKADVWDVVNEPFDNHDILDRLGPDAMPGWFRRVKGIDPKATLVLNDYPPLDGAATDNAHLNSFYDHLKALKASGAPLEGIGFQGHIGGTPVPPEGVLSGLDRFAKLGLPIEITEFDINTQDRDFQARYLRDFLTAVFSHPSVTGFTQWGFWAKRHWLPDGALYDADWTIRPHGRMYLDLVKKQWWTRAKGATAKDGTYRTRGFYGDYAVVVTAPGRAPRSVKMSLAPKGSPLIVRL
;
A
#
# COMPACT_ATOMS: atom_id res chain seq x y z
N MET A 1 3.59 12.39 19.13
CA MET A 1 4.80 12.58 18.30
C MET A 1 6.11 12.41 19.07
N GLY A 2 6.50 13.30 20.00
CA GLY A 2 7.85 13.28 20.61
C GLY A 2 8.29 11.95 21.26
N ALA A 3 7.39 11.27 21.98
CA ALA A 3 7.69 9.97 22.61
C ALA A 3 7.95 8.82 21.61
N MET A 4 7.53 8.99 20.35
CA MET A 4 7.64 8.01 19.26
C MET A 4 8.68 8.41 18.22
N LYS A 5 9.47 9.45 18.49
CA LYS A 5 10.50 9.95 17.56
C LYS A 5 11.45 8.84 17.13
N GLY A 6 11.58 8.66 15.81
CA GLY A 6 12.44 7.64 15.20
C GLY A 6 11.94 6.21 15.37
N LYS A 7 10.70 6.01 15.84
CA LYS A 7 10.05 4.69 15.97
C LYS A 7 8.89 4.50 15.00
N ALA A 8 8.32 5.59 14.50
CA ALA A 8 7.26 5.56 13.51
C ALA A 8 7.84 5.94 12.15
N ASP A 9 7.73 5.05 11.17
CA ASP A 9 8.19 5.30 9.80
C ASP A 9 7.24 6.24 9.06
N VAL A 10 5.93 6.12 9.32
CA VAL A 10 4.86 6.90 8.70
C VAL A 10 3.95 7.48 9.78
N TRP A 11 3.45 8.70 9.58
CA TRP A 11 2.39 9.32 10.37
C TRP A 11 1.26 9.81 9.48
N ASP A 12 0.05 9.33 9.74
CA ASP A 12 -1.18 9.99 9.34
C ASP A 12 -1.31 11.27 10.19
N VAL A 13 -0.86 12.40 9.65
CA VAL A 13 -0.81 13.66 10.41
C VAL A 13 -2.22 14.18 10.67
N VAL A 14 -3.10 14.03 9.68
CA VAL A 14 -4.52 14.29 9.77
C VAL A 14 -5.26 13.11 9.15
N ASN A 15 -6.34 12.73 9.80
CA ASN A 15 -7.22 11.65 9.39
C ASN A 15 -8.60 12.26 9.08
N GLU A 16 -9.15 11.92 7.91
CA GLU A 16 -10.54 12.16 7.53
C GLU A 16 -11.00 13.64 7.57
N PRO A 17 -10.22 14.58 6.99
CA PRO A 17 -10.51 16.01 7.08
C PRO A 17 -11.77 16.47 6.32
N PHE A 18 -12.44 15.60 5.57
CA PHE A 18 -13.73 15.95 4.96
C PHE A 18 -14.88 15.90 5.96
N ASP A 19 -14.98 14.83 6.76
CA ASP A 19 -16.03 14.69 7.78
C ASP A 19 -15.60 15.27 9.14
N ASN A 20 -14.32 15.19 9.46
CA ASN A 20 -13.78 15.59 10.76
C ASN A 20 -13.07 16.95 10.69
N HIS A 21 -13.81 17.99 10.30
CA HIS A 21 -13.25 19.32 10.00
C HIS A 21 -13.56 20.42 11.02
N ASP A 22 -14.24 20.09 12.13
CA ASP A 22 -14.59 21.01 13.22
C ASP A 22 -13.44 21.91 13.72
N ILE A 23 -12.24 21.33 13.84
CA ILE A 23 -11.05 22.04 14.28
C ILE A 23 -10.46 22.88 13.15
N LEU A 24 -10.50 22.39 11.91
CA LEU A 24 -10.04 23.13 10.73
C LEU A 24 -10.90 24.38 10.51
N ASP A 25 -12.21 24.26 10.63
CA ASP A 25 -13.16 25.37 10.47
C ASP A 25 -12.89 26.51 11.47
N ARG A 26 -12.52 26.16 12.70
CA ARG A 26 -12.23 27.13 13.76
C ARG A 26 -10.85 27.78 13.63
N LEU A 27 -9.86 27.02 13.20
CA LEU A 27 -8.46 27.49 13.13
C LEU A 27 -8.09 28.08 11.77
N GLY A 28 -8.87 27.81 10.74
CA GLY A 28 -8.66 28.28 9.39
C GLY A 28 -7.68 27.43 8.57
N PRO A 29 -7.48 27.80 7.29
CA PRO A 29 -6.81 26.96 6.29
C PRO A 29 -5.32 26.71 6.58
N ASP A 30 -4.67 27.56 7.38
CA ASP A 30 -3.24 27.42 7.71
C ASP A 30 -2.96 26.39 8.82
N ALA A 31 -4.00 25.91 9.49
CA ALA A 31 -3.87 24.95 10.59
C ALA A 31 -3.22 23.64 10.13
N MET A 32 -3.75 23.04 9.06
CA MET A 32 -3.28 21.75 8.54
C MET A 32 -1.81 21.83 8.07
N PRO A 33 -1.40 22.79 7.21
CA PRO A 33 0.02 22.99 6.89
C PRO A 33 0.91 23.17 8.13
N GLY A 34 0.42 23.90 9.14
CA GLY A 34 1.11 24.13 10.40
C GLY A 34 1.36 22.84 11.19
N TRP A 35 0.39 21.92 11.21
CA TRP A 35 0.53 20.62 11.87
C TRP A 35 1.58 19.76 11.19
N PHE A 36 1.56 19.65 9.86
CA PHE A 36 2.60 18.92 9.10
C PHE A 36 4.00 19.47 9.40
N ARG A 37 4.19 20.80 9.35
CA ARG A 37 5.47 21.44 9.72
C ARG A 37 5.89 21.11 11.15
N ARG A 38 4.95 21.11 12.09
CA ARG A 38 5.21 20.78 13.50
C ARG A 38 5.64 19.33 13.68
N VAL A 39 4.96 18.37 13.04
CA VAL A 39 5.33 16.96 13.13
C VAL A 39 6.72 16.74 12.54
N LYS A 40 7.01 17.32 11.37
CA LYS A 40 8.33 17.19 10.73
C LYS A 40 9.46 17.80 11.57
N GLY A 41 9.19 18.90 12.29
CA GLY A 41 10.15 19.48 13.23
C GLY A 41 10.45 18.58 14.44
N ILE A 42 9.48 17.78 14.88
CA ILE A 42 9.65 16.83 16.00
C ILE A 42 10.37 15.56 15.54
N ASP A 43 9.90 14.98 14.43
CA ASP A 43 10.47 13.78 13.82
C ASP A 43 10.76 14.00 12.32
N PRO A 44 11.98 14.48 11.99
CA PRO A 44 12.35 14.75 10.61
C PRO A 44 12.43 13.49 9.73
N LYS A 45 12.51 12.29 10.32
CA LYS A 45 12.68 11.04 9.57
C LYS A 45 11.37 10.38 9.18
N ALA A 46 10.27 10.68 9.87
CA ALA A 46 8.98 10.11 9.54
C ALA A 46 8.45 10.68 8.22
N THR A 47 7.83 9.80 7.42
CA THR A 47 7.01 10.16 6.27
C THR A 47 5.67 10.67 6.76
N LEU A 48 5.26 11.85 6.29
CA LEU A 48 3.99 12.46 6.70
C LEU A 48 2.94 12.33 5.61
N VAL A 49 1.79 11.77 5.97
CA VAL A 49 0.70 11.52 5.02
C VAL A 49 -0.60 12.16 5.50
N LEU A 50 -1.49 12.40 4.54
CA LEU A 50 -2.90 12.70 4.78
C LEU A 50 -3.69 11.43 4.46
N ASN A 51 -4.49 10.94 5.41
CA ASN A 51 -5.24 9.69 5.29
C ASN A 51 -6.75 9.96 5.30
N ASP A 52 -7.51 9.28 4.45
CA ASP A 52 -8.98 9.42 4.38
C ASP A 52 -9.62 8.15 3.79
N TYR A 53 -10.90 7.93 4.09
CA TYR A 53 -11.65 6.73 3.70
C TYR A 53 -12.44 6.73 2.39
N PRO A 54 -12.94 7.86 1.84
CA PRO A 54 -13.70 7.85 0.59
C PRO A 54 -12.92 7.63 -0.72
N PRO A 55 -11.60 7.37 -0.76
CA PRO A 55 -10.97 7.19 -2.04
C PRO A 55 -10.91 5.71 -2.39
N LEU A 56 -11.56 5.41 -3.51
CA LEU A 56 -11.61 4.10 -4.16
C LEU A 56 -12.63 3.10 -3.56
N ASP A 57 -13.52 3.55 -2.68
CA ASP A 57 -14.52 2.74 -1.96
C ASP A 57 -16.00 2.99 -2.35
N GLY A 58 -16.32 4.08 -3.08
CA GLY A 58 -17.69 4.48 -3.44
C GLY A 58 -18.24 4.03 -4.81
N ALA A 59 -19.47 4.42 -5.18
CA ALA A 59 -20.07 4.03 -6.47
C ALA A 59 -19.51 4.78 -7.70
N ALA A 60 -18.74 5.86 -7.49
CA ALA A 60 -18.19 6.70 -8.54
C ALA A 60 -16.82 7.28 -8.14
N THR A 61 -15.90 7.36 -9.10
CA THR A 61 -14.56 7.95 -8.98
C THR A 61 -14.54 9.48 -9.12
N ASP A 62 -15.72 10.09 -9.07
CA ASP A 62 -15.94 11.54 -9.00
C ASP A 62 -17.08 11.80 -8.03
N ASN A 63 -16.73 12.22 -6.81
CA ASN A 63 -17.67 12.57 -5.75
C ASN A 63 -17.09 13.70 -4.89
N ALA A 64 -17.94 14.37 -4.10
CA ALA A 64 -17.54 15.53 -3.31
C ALA A 64 -16.40 15.24 -2.32
N HIS A 65 -16.40 14.05 -1.72
CA HIS A 65 -15.41 13.66 -0.72
C HIS A 65 -14.05 13.38 -1.37
N LEU A 66 -14.02 12.66 -2.49
CA LEU A 66 -12.81 12.43 -3.28
C LEU A 66 -12.24 13.75 -3.85
N ASN A 67 -13.12 14.65 -4.29
CA ASN A 67 -12.71 15.97 -4.79
C ASN A 67 -12.12 16.82 -3.67
N SER A 68 -12.76 16.86 -2.51
CA SER A 68 -12.25 17.56 -1.32
C SER A 68 -10.90 16.99 -0.86
N PHE A 69 -10.75 15.66 -0.83
CA PHE A 69 -9.48 15.03 -0.47
C PHE A 69 -8.36 15.41 -1.44
N TYR A 70 -8.62 15.40 -2.75
CA TYR A 70 -7.67 15.86 -3.76
C TYR A 70 -7.29 17.34 -3.56
N ASP A 71 -8.26 18.19 -3.25
CA ASP A 71 -8.05 19.62 -3.03
C ASP A 71 -7.25 19.89 -1.75
N HIS A 72 -7.46 19.15 -0.66
CA HIS A 72 -6.64 19.21 0.55
C HIS A 72 -5.18 18.85 0.26
N LEU A 73 -4.92 17.77 -0.47
CA LEU A 73 -3.56 17.37 -0.85
C LEU A 73 -2.90 18.46 -1.71
N LYS A 74 -3.62 19.01 -2.68
CA LYS A 74 -3.14 20.09 -3.54
C LYS A 74 -2.82 21.36 -2.74
N ALA A 75 -3.69 21.74 -1.79
CA ALA A 75 -3.50 22.88 -0.92
C ALA A 75 -2.28 22.71 0.00
N LEU A 76 -2.11 21.53 0.62
CA LEU A 76 -0.94 21.20 1.42
C LEU A 76 0.35 21.33 0.60
N LYS A 77 0.39 20.76 -0.60
CA LYS A 77 1.55 20.91 -1.51
C LYS A 77 1.82 22.37 -1.86
N ALA A 78 0.79 23.12 -2.24
CA ALA A 78 0.91 24.53 -2.62
C ALA A 78 1.41 25.42 -1.46
N SER A 79 1.07 25.07 -0.22
CA SER A 79 1.52 25.79 0.97
C SER A 79 2.97 25.48 1.40
N GLY A 80 3.64 24.52 0.74
CA GLY A 80 4.98 24.06 1.13
C GLY A 80 5.00 23.20 2.41
N ALA A 81 3.85 22.65 2.81
CA ALA A 81 3.81 21.69 3.90
C ALA A 81 4.63 20.43 3.54
N PRO A 82 5.31 19.78 4.51
CA PRO A 82 6.06 18.55 4.28
C PRO A 82 5.12 17.34 4.14
N LEU A 83 4.23 17.37 3.14
CA LEU A 83 3.38 16.25 2.75
C LEU A 83 4.18 15.30 1.85
N GLU A 84 4.32 14.05 2.26
CA GLU A 84 5.23 13.09 1.65
C GLU A 84 4.52 11.83 1.13
N GLY A 85 3.23 11.66 1.39
CA GLY A 85 2.43 10.56 0.84
C GLY A 85 0.93 10.78 0.98
N ILE A 86 0.17 9.88 0.36
CA ILE A 86 -1.30 9.87 0.31
C ILE A 86 -1.77 8.55 0.92
N GLY A 87 -2.60 8.60 1.96
CA GLY A 87 -3.23 7.43 2.55
C GLY A 87 -4.66 7.27 2.04
N PHE A 88 -4.96 6.09 1.50
CA PHE A 88 -6.31 5.65 1.18
C PHE A 88 -6.67 4.49 2.10
N GLN A 89 -7.65 4.67 2.99
CA GLN A 89 -8.02 3.60 3.94
C GLN A 89 -8.41 2.32 3.20
N GLY A 90 -9.33 2.41 2.23
CA GLY A 90 -9.72 1.24 1.43
C GLY A 90 -10.71 0.32 2.16
N HIS A 91 -11.60 0.90 2.95
CA HIS A 91 -12.74 0.20 3.54
C HIS A 91 -13.82 -0.06 2.50
N ILE A 92 -13.91 -1.28 2.01
CA ILE A 92 -14.81 -1.62 0.91
C ILE A 92 -16.18 -2.04 1.45
N GLY A 93 -17.20 -1.23 1.12
CA GLY A 93 -18.60 -1.48 1.48
C GLY A 93 -19.39 -2.31 0.47
N GLY A 94 -20.72 -2.29 0.61
CA GLY A 94 -21.64 -3.09 -0.21
C GLY A 94 -21.81 -2.63 -1.67
N THR A 95 -21.19 -1.53 -2.11
CA THR A 95 -21.21 -1.05 -3.50
C THR A 95 -19.80 -0.67 -3.95
N PRO A 96 -18.95 -1.67 -4.22
CA PRO A 96 -17.53 -1.45 -4.47
C PRO A 96 -17.24 -0.84 -5.84
N VAL A 97 -16.20 -0.01 -5.91
CA VAL A 97 -15.62 0.48 -7.17
C VAL A 97 -15.05 -0.70 -7.95
N PRO A 98 -15.36 -0.90 -9.25
CA PRO A 98 -14.71 -1.95 -10.03
C PRO A 98 -13.23 -1.61 -10.28
N PRO A 99 -12.34 -2.61 -10.51
CA PRO A 99 -10.89 -2.40 -10.58
C PRO A 99 -10.42 -1.29 -11.54
N GLU A 100 -11.12 -1.08 -12.66
CA GLU A 100 -10.86 0.01 -13.61
C GLU A 100 -11.09 1.40 -12.99
N GLY A 101 -12.09 1.53 -12.11
CA GLY A 101 -12.33 2.74 -11.35
C GLY A 101 -11.26 2.95 -10.29
N VAL A 102 -10.81 1.86 -9.64
CA VAL A 102 -9.69 1.91 -8.68
C VAL A 102 -8.44 2.45 -9.39
N LEU A 103 -8.07 1.90 -10.54
CA LEU A 103 -6.93 2.36 -11.34
C LEU A 103 -7.09 3.82 -11.79
N SER A 104 -8.26 4.22 -12.28
CA SER A 104 -8.52 5.59 -12.71
C SER A 104 -8.41 6.60 -11.56
N GLY A 105 -8.84 6.22 -10.36
CA GLY A 105 -8.66 7.02 -9.16
C GLY A 105 -7.19 7.12 -8.75
N LEU A 106 -6.45 6.01 -8.77
CA LEU A 106 -5.00 6.02 -8.53
C LEU A 106 -4.27 6.93 -9.53
N ASP A 107 -4.59 6.84 -10.83
CA ASP A 107 -4.02 7.69 -11.89
C ASP A 107 -4.26 9.17 -11.63
N ARG A 108 -5.45 9.53 -11.13
CA ARG A 108 -5.78 10.91 -10.77
C ARG A 108 -4.85 11.42 -9.67
N PHE A 109 -4.68 10.68 -8.58
CA PHE A 109 -3.89 11.12 -7.43
C PHE A 109 -2.38 11.00 -7.69
N ALA A 110 -1.95 10.07 -8.55
CA ALA A 110 -0.57 9.93 -8.99
C ALA A 110 -0.02 11.19 -9.68
N LYS A 111 -0.89 12.01 -10.30
CA LYS A 111 -0.51 13.32 -10.88
C LYS A 111 0.03 14.30 -9.86
N LEU A 112 -0.27 14.10 -8.57
CA LEU A 112 0.31 14.89 -7.49
C LEU A 112 1.79 14.53 -7.25
N GLY A 113 2.31 13.44 -7.82
CA GLY A 113 3.71 13.04 -7.68
C GLY A 113 4.09 12.64 -6.26
N LEU A 114 3.13 12.12 -5.49
CA LEU A 114 3.32 11.57 -4.14
C LEU A 114 3.10 10.05 -4.19
N PRO A 115 3.82 9.26 -3.37
CA PRO A 115 3.49 7.86 -3.17
C PRO A 115 2.11 7.70 -2.53
N ILE A 116 1.43 6.62 -2.88
CA ILE A 116 0.11 6.24 -2.41
C ILE A 116 0.24 4.97 -1.57
N GLU A 117 -0.40 4.93 -0.41
CA GLU A 117 -0.53 3.74 0.41
C GLU A 117 -2.00 3.38 0.60
N ILE A 118 -2.31 2.09 0.48
CA ILE A 118 -3.59 1.56 0.96
C ILE A 118 -3.40 1.21 2.44
N THR A 119 -4.04 1.94 3.34
CA THR A 119 -3.66 1.99 4.76
C THR A 119 -4.50 1.08 5.66
N GLU A 120 -5.75 0.80 5.30
CA GLU A 120 -6.74 0.17 6.18
C GLU A 120 -7.68 -0.79 5.41
N PHE A 121 -7.15 -1.58 4.48
CA PHE A 121 -8.00 -2.36 3.60
C PHE A 121 -8.79 -3.44 4.36
N ASP A 122 -10.10 -3.46 4.14
CA ASP A 122 -11.01 -4.55 4.47
C ASP A 122 -12.23 -4.53 3.55
N ILE A 123 -13.00 -5.63 3.51
CA ILE A 123 -14.20 -5.74 2.67
C ILE A 123 -15.36 -6.22 3.53
N ASN A 124 -16.32 -5.36 3.82
CA ASN A 124 -17.45 -5.69 4.66
C ASN A 124 -18.62 -6.24 3.85
N THR A 125 -18.68 -7.55 3.70
CA THR A 125 -19.78 -8.26 3.02
C THR A 125 -19.93 -9.70 3.52
N GLN A 126 -21.15 -10.20 3.45
CA GLN A 126 -21.47 -11.60 3.75
C GLN A 126 -21.32 -12.52 2.52
N ASP A 127 -21.27 -11.96 1.31
CA ASP A 127 -21.00 -12.72 0.08
C ASP A 127 -19.50 -13.07 0.00
N ARG A 128 -19.15 -14.27 0.47
CA ARG A 128 -17.76 -14.71 0.57
C ARG A 128 -17.08 -14.95 -0.77
N ASP A 129 -17.84 -15.33 -1.79
CA ASP A 129 -17.32 -15.56 -3.13
C ASP A 129 -17.05 -14.24 -3.84
N PHE A 130 -17.96 -13.28 -3.71
CA PHE A 130 -17.71 -11.91 -4.11
C PHE A 130 -16.50 -11.32 -3.38
N GLN A 131 -16.45 -11.44 -2.06
CA GLN A 131 -15.35 -10.92 -1.23
C GLN A 131 -13.98 -11.44 -1.69
N ALA A 132 -13.87 -12.73 -2.01
CA ALA A 132 -12.62 -13.33 -2.47
C ALA A 132 -12.21 -12.87 -3.88
N ARG A 133 -13.18 -12.76 -4.80
CA ARG A 133 -12.92 -12.27 -6.17
C ARG A 133 -12.55 -10.79 -6.16
N TYR A 134 -13.28 -9.97 -5.42
CA TYR A 134 -13.01 -8.55 -5.32
C TYR A 134 -11.67 -8.28 -4.66
N LEU A 135 -11.32 -8.99 -3.57
CA LEU A 135 -10.00 -8.91 -2.96
C LEU A 135 -8.92 -9.19 -4.01
N ARG A 136 -9.03 -10.28 -4.78
CA ARG A 136 -8.05 -10.61 -5.82
C ARG A 136 -7.87 -9.46 -6.81
N ASP A 137 -8.98 -8.93 -7.32
CA ASP A 137 -8.95 -7.94 -8.40
C ASP A 137 -8.45 -6.58 -7.89
N PHE A 138 -8.92 -6.12 -6.73
CA PHE A 138 -8.45 -4.90 -6.08
C PHE A 138 -6.96 -4.98 -5.74
N LEU A 139 -6.52 -6.04 -5.06
CA LEU A 139 -5.11 -6.19 -4.66
C LEU A 139 -4.20 -6.25 -5.90
N THR A 140 -4.63 -6.92 -6.97
CA THR A 140 -3.87 -6.96 -8.22
C THR A 140 -3.78 -5.58 -8.88
N ALA A 141 -4.88 -4.83 -8.91
CA ALA A 141 -4.91 -3.46 -9.45
C ALA A 141 -3.95 -2.55 -8.69
N VAL A 142 -4.05 -2.46 -7.35
CA VAL A 142 -3.18 -1.60 -6.55
C VAL A 142 -1.72 -2.04 -6.62
N PHE A 143 -1.44 -3.35 -6.60
CA PHE A 143 -0.09 -3.88 -6.74
C PHE A 143 0.55 -3.56 -8.10
N SER A 144 -0.26 -3.48 -9.16
CA SER A 144 0.22 -3.15 -10.51
C SER A 144 0.51 -1.67 -10.72
N HIS A 145 -0.01 -0.80 -9.86
CA HIS A 145 0.04 0.64 -10.08
C HIS A 145 1.36 1.25 -9.54
N PRO A 146 2.18 1.93 -10.36
CA PRO A 146 3.55 2.31 -9.99
C PRO A 146 3.65 3.37 -8.87
N SER A 147 2.57 4.11 -8.61
CA SER A 147 2.52 5.08 -7.50
C SER A 147 2.09 4.47 -6.17
N VAL A 148 1.60 3.23 -6.16
CA VAL A 148 1.24 2.53 -4.92
C VAL A 148 2.50 1.90 -4.33
N THR A 149 2.85 2.27 -3.11
CA THR A 149 4.08 1.83 -2.43
C THR A 149 3.83 0.97 -1.21
N GLY A 150 2.59 0.90 -0.74
CA GLY A 150 2.22 0.18 0.47
C GLY A 150 0.77 -0.33 0.44
N PHE A 151 0.55 -1.42 1.16
CA PHE A 151 -0.76 -2.00 1.42
C PHE A 151 -0.78 -2.58 2.84
N THR A 152 -1.82 -2.24 3.60
CA THR A 152 -2.05 -2.72 4.96
C THR A 152 -3.49 -3.20 5.10
N GLN A 153 -3.65 -4.40 5.67
CA GLN A 153 -4.95 -4.99 6.01
C GLN A 153 -5.41 -4.49 7.38
N TRP A 154 -6.67 -4.05 7.54
CA TRP A 154 -7.18 -3.49 8.80
C TRP A 154 -7.63 -4.52 9.83
N GLY A 155 -6.69 -5.37 10.23
CA GLY A 155 -6.93 -6.47 11.13
C GLY A 155 -7.34 -7.75 10.39
N PHE A 156 -7.13 -8.88 11.06
CA PHE A 156 -7.26 -10.19 10.42
C PHE A 156 -8.19 -11.15 11.14
N TRP A 157 -8.63 -10.86 12.37
CA TRP A 157 -9.37 -11.80 13.21
C TRP A 157 -10.74 -11.28 13.62
N ALA A 158 -11.80 -12.02 13.28
CA ALA A 158 -13.18 -11.58 13.43
C ALA A 158 -13.58 -11.18 14.87
N LYS A 159 -12.97 -11.76 15.92
CA LYS A 159 -13.29 -11.38 17.31
C LYS A 159 -12.79 -9.99 17.72
N ARG A 160 -11.84 -9.41 16.98
CA ARG A 160 -11.20 -8.13 17.31
C ARG A 160 -11.25 -7.12 16.16
N HIS A 161 -11.84 -7.50 15.04
CA HIS A 161 -12.04 -6.62 13.91
C HIS A 161 -13.24 -5.71 14.18
N TRP A 162 -13.13 -4.43 13.81
CA TRP A 162 -14.20 -3.43 13.97
C TRP A 162 -15.43 -3.77 13.11
N LEU A 163 -15.21 -4.37 11.93
CA LEU A 163 -16.21 -4.99 11.07
C LEU A 163 -15.95 -6.51 10.94
N PRO A 164 -16.55 -7.38 11.78
CA PRO A 164 -16.19 -8.80 11.82
C PRO A 164 -16.24 -9.54 10.47
N ASP A 165 -17.06 -9.09 9.53
CA ASP A 165 -17.13 -9.66 8.19
C ASP A 165 -15.94 -9.33 7.28
N GLY A 166 -15.19 -8.26 7.58
CA GLY A 166 -13.97 -7.85 6.87
C GLY A 166 -12.70 -8.62 7.27
N ALA A 167 -12.74 -9.39 8.36
CA ALA A 167 -11.60 -10.15 8.84
C ALA A 167 -11.26 -11.36 7.95
N LEU A 168 -9.95 -11.64 7.79
CA LEU A 168 -9.43 -12.79 7.05
C LEU A 168 -9.71 -14.15 7.72
N TYR A 169 -9.83 -14.16 9.04
CA TYR A 169 -10.07 -15.35 9.87
C TYR A 169 -11.36 -15.20 10.67
N ASP A 170 -12.12 -16.28 10.71
CA ASP A 170 -13.26 -16.44 11.61
C ASP A 170 -12.84 -16.44 13.09
N ALA A 171 -13.85 -16.36 13.95
CA ALA A 171 -13.66 -16.29 15.39
C ALA A 171 -12.95 -17.52 15.98
N ASP A 172 -13.04 -18.66 15.30
CA ASP A 172 -12.45 -19.96 15.64
C ASP A 172 -11.10 -20.23 14.93
N TRP A 173 -10.52 -19.21 14.27
CA TRP A 173 -9.29 -19.29 13.47
C TRP A 173 -9.43 -20.03 12.13
N THR A 174 -10.64 -20.34 11.68
CA THR A 174 -10.86 -20.81 10.32
C THR A 174 -10.55 -19.69 9.33
N ILE A 175 -9.68 -19.96 8.34
CA ILE A 175 -9.35 -18.97 7.31
C ILE A 175 -10.49 -18.86 6.29
N ARG A 176 -10.92 -17.62 6.02
CA ARG A 176 -11.99 -17.35 5.04
C ARG A 176 -11.47 -17.42 3.60
N PRO A 177 -12.37 -17.55 2.60
CA PRO A 177 -11.98 -17.61 1.19
C PRO A 177 -11.08 -16.45 0.74
N HIS A 178 -11.42 -15.21 1.09
CA HIS A 178 -10.62 -14.03 0.74
C HIS A 178 -9.28 -14.00 1.50
N GLY A 179 -9.20 -14.50 2.73
CA GLY A 179 -7.94 -14.71 3.46
C GLY A 179 -7.01 -15.71 2.77
N ARG A 180 -7.56 -16.81 2.24
CA ARG A 180 -6.79 -17.76 1.41
C ARG A 180 -6.29 -17.11 0.13
N MET A 181 -7.12 -16.31 -0.52
CA MET A 181 -6.75 -15.55 -1.73
C MET A 181 -5.62 -14.57 -1.44
N TYR A 182 -5.71 -13.80 -0.34
CA TYR A 182 -4.65 -12.90 0.11
C TYR A 182 -3.31 -13.64 0.28
N LEU A 183 -3.30 -14.76 1.00
CA LEU A 183 -2.08 -15.55 1.18
C LEU A 183 -1.56 -16.14 -0.13
N ASP A 184 -2.45 -16.53 -1.05
CA ASP A 184 -2.03 -17.06 -2.34
C ASP A 184 -1.31 -15.99 -3.16
N LEU A 185 -1.87 -14.78 -3.26
CA LEU A 185 -1.24 -13.64 -3.92
C LEU A 185 0.09 -13.26 -3.25
N VAL A 186 0.04 -12.94 -1.95
CA VAL A 186 1.16 -12.31 -1.23
C VAL A 186 2.26 -13.29 -0.83
N LYS A 187 1.97 -14.60 -0.69
CA LYS A 187 2.97 -15.60 -0.27
C LYS A 187 3.36 -16.58 -1.38
N LYS A 188 2.66 -16.61 -2.51
CA LYS A 188 2.97 -17.53 -3.61
C LYS A 188 3.10 -16.84 -4.96
N GLN A 189 2.08 -16.13 -5.41
CA GLN A 189 2.07 -15.59 -6.78
C GLN A 189 3.04 -14.42 -6.94
N TRP A 190 3.10 -13.52 -5.97
CA TRP A 190 3.97 -12.35 -5.99
C TRP A 190 5.35 -12.62 -5.39
N TRP A 191 5.83 -13.87 -5.55
CA TRP A 191 7.18 -14.29 -5.21
C TRP A 191 7.86 -14.81 -6.46
N THR A 192 9.13 -14.46 -6.64
CA THR A 192 9.90 -14.98 -7.76
C THR A 192 10.70 -16.20 -7.34
N ARG A 193 10.42 -17.33 -8.00
CA ARG A 193 11.20 -18.57 -7.92
C ARG A 193 11.67 -18.90 -9.32
N ALA A 194 12.94 -18.64 -9.60
CA ALA A 194 13.54 -18.88 -10.92
C ALA A 194 14.74 -19.82 -10.81
N LYS A 195 14.90 -20.68 -11.81
CA LYS A 195 16.04 -21.58 -11.98
C LYS A 195 16.40 -21.65 -13.45
N GLY A 196 17.69 -21.67 -13.76
CA GLY A 196 18.16 -21.86 -15.12
C GLY A 196 19.68 -22.08 -15.17
N ALA A 197 20.17 -22.33 -16.38
CA ALA A 197 21.59 -22.39 -16.67
C ALA A 197 22.06 -21.06 -17.26
N THR A 198 23.32 -20.72 -17.03
CA THR A 198 23.95 -19.59 -17.71
C THR A 198 24.16 -19.90 -19.19
N ALA A 199 24.13 -18.87 -20.03
CA ALA A 199 24.62 -18.94 -21.40
C ALA A 199 26.14 -19.17 -21.44
N LYS A 200 26.69 -19.35 -22.65
CA LYS A 200 28.13 -19.60 -22.86
C LYS A 200 29.02 -18.46 -22.35
N ASP A 201 28.49 -17.24 -22.29
CA ASP A 201 29.16 -16.04 -21.75
C ASP A 201 29.01 -15.90 -20.22
N GLY A 202 28.39 -16.88 -19.54
CA GLY A 202 28.15 -16.86 -18.10
C GLY A 202 26.91 -16.06 -17.67
N THR A 203 26.11 -15.53 -18.59
CA THR A 203 24.94 -14.72 -18.24
C THR A 203 23.68 -15.56 -18.01
N TYR A 204 22.86 -15.15 -17.04
CA TYR A 204 21.49 -15.64 -16.86
C TYR A 204 20.57 -14.43 -16.62
N ARG A 205 19.42 -14.39 -17.29
CA ARG A 205 18.45 -13.31 -17.19
C ARG A 205 17.10 -13.88 -16.79
N THR A 206 16.46 -13.22 -15.84
CA THR A 206 15.08 -13.53 -15.42
C THR A 206 14.38 -12.23 -15.02
N ARG A 207 13.04 -12.27 -14.96
CA ARG A 207 12.23 -11.21 -14.36
C ARG A 207 11.79 -11.65 -12.97
N GLY A 208 11.62 -10.69 -12.07
CA GLY A 208 11.10 -10.96 -10.75
C GLY A 208 10.41 -9.75 -10.13
N PHE A 209 9.68 -10.00 -9.04
CA PHE A 209 9.09 -8.96 -8.22
C PHE A 209 10.16 -8.25 -7.38
N TYR A 210 9.90 -7.03 -6.95
CA TYR A 210 10.83 -6.30 -6.10
C TYR A 210 11.00 -7.02 -4.76
N GLY A 211 12.19 -6.92 -4.18
CA GLY A 211 12.48 -7.49 -2.87
C GLY A 211 13.83 -8.18 -2.79
N ASP A 212 14.02 -8.90 -1.69
CA ASP A 212 15.28 -9.55 -1.35
C ASP A 212 15.31 -11.00 -1.82
N TYR A 213 16.46 -11.41 -2.33
CA TYR A 213 16.71 -12.70 -2.94
C TYR A 213 17.95 -13.37 -2.34
N ALA A 214 17.85 -14.69 -2.17
CA ALA A 214 19.01 -15.56 -2.06
C ALA A 214 19.20 -16.27 -3.41
N VAL A 215 20.33 -16.00 -4.06
CA VAL A 215 20.72 -16.62 -5.33
C VAL A 215 21.74 -17.71 -5.06
N VAL A 216 21.41 -18.94 -5.44
CA VAL A 216 22.32 -20.09 -5.32
C VAL A 216 22.89 -20.41 -6.69
N VAL A 217 24.22 -20.41 -6.78
CA VAL A 217 24.96 -20.70 -8.01
C VAL A 217 25.76 -21.98 -7.83
N THR A 218 25.67 -22.87 -8.81
CA THR A 218 26.42 -24.14 -8.85
C THR A 218 27.27 -24.23 -10.12
N ALA A 219 28.43 -24.86 -10.02
CA ALA A 219 29.29 -25.18 -11.16
C ALA A 219 29.93 -26.56 -11.00
N PRO A 220 30.24 -27.27 -12.10
CA PRO A 220 30.93 -28.55 -12.04
C PRO A 220 32.24 -28.46 -11.23
N GLY A 221 32.44 -29.39 -10.30
CA GLY A 221 33.65 -29.45 -9.47
C GLY A 221 33.75 -28.37 -8.39
N ARG A 222 32.73 -27.53 -8.17
CA ARG A 222 32.72 -26.49 -7.13
C ARG A 222 31.54 -26.65 -6.17
N ALA A 223 31.75 -26.27 -4.92
CA ALA A 223 30.67 -26.21 -3.93
C ALA A 223 29.64 -25.13 -4.32
N PRO A 224 28.34 -25.33 -4.05
CA PRO A 224 27.32 -24.30 -4.25
C PRO A 224 27.64 -23.02 -3.46
N ARG A 225 27.43 -21.86 -4.09
CA ARG A 225 27.58 -20.54 -3.45
C ARG A 225 26.23 -19.84 -3.34
N SER A 226 25.90 -19.33 -2.15
CA SER A 226 24.72 -18.50 -1.92
C SER A 226 25.11 -17.03 -1.80
N VAL A 227 24.39 -16.14 -2.50
CA VAL A 227 24.61 -14.69 -2.48
C VAL A 227 23.28 -13.99 -2.27
N LYS A 228 23.26 -12.97 -1.42
CA LYS A 228 22.08 -12.13 -1.22
C LYS A 228 22.08 -10.95 -2.19
N MET A 229 20.91 -10.57 -2.70
CA MET A 229 20.73 -9.37 -3.51
C MET A 229 19.32 -8.79 -3.31
N SER A 230 19.13 -7.53 -3.65
CA SER A 230 17.81 -6.89 -3.70
C SER A 230 17.49 -6.46 -5.13
N LEU A 231 16.30 -6.80 -5.61
CA LEU A 231 15.79 -6.38 -6.92
C LEU A 231 14.98 -5.10 -6.79
N ALA A 232 15.43 -4.04 -7.47
CA ALA A 232 14.79 -2.73 -7.51
C ALA A 232 14.15 -2.44 -8.89
N PRO A 233 13.31 -1.40 -9.03
CA PRO A 233 12.57 -1.10 -10.27
C PRO A 233 13.39 -0.99 -11.56
N LYS A 234 14.65 -0.56 -11.47
CA LYS A 234 15.54 -0.42 -12.65
C LYS A 234 16.31 -1.71 -13.00
N GLY A 235 16.02 -2.81 -12.31
CA GLY A 235 16.80 -4.03 -12.35
C GLY A 235 18.09 -3.93 -11.53
N SER A 236 18.60 -5.08 -11.09
CA SER A 236 19.82 -5.16 -10.27
C SER A 236 20.75 -6.23 -10.88
N PRO A 237 21.91 -5.86 -11.45
CA PRO A 237 22.89 -6.86 -11.87
C PRO A 237 23.53 -7.53 -10.65
N LEU A 238 23.76 -8.84 -10.73
CA LEU A 238 24.50 -9.60 -9.73
C LEU A 238 25.68 -10.30 -10.42
N ILE A 239 26.90 -10.05 -9.93
CA ILE A 239 28.10 -10.74 -10.40
C ILE A 239 28.53 -11.72 -9.31
N VAL A 240 28.54 -13.02 -9.64
CA VAL A 240 29.02 -14.08 -8.75
C VAL A 240 30.30 -14.67 -9.33
N ARG A 241 31.38 -14.67 -8.54
CA ARG A 241 32.63 -15.34 -8.89
C ARG A 241 32.66 -16.70 -8.19
N LEU A 242 32.67 -17.77 -8.96
CA LEU A 242 32.77 -19.13 -8.43
C LEU A 242 34.21 -19.55 -8.25
#